data_AF-A0A2R6P109-F1
#
_entry.id   AF-A0A2R6P109-F1
#
_cell.length_a   1.000
_cell.length_b   1.000
_cell.length_c   1.000
_cell.angle_alpha   90.00
_cell.angle_beta   90.00
_cell.angle_gamma   90.00
#
_symmetry.space_group_name_H-M   'P 1'
#
loop_
_entity.id
_entity.type
_entity.pdbx_description
1 polymer ?
#
loop_
_entity_poly.entity_id
_entity_poly.type
_entity_poly.pdbx_seq_one_letter_code
_entity_poly.pdbx_strand_id
1 'polypeptide(L)' 'MSMRAFRLKVAKSFKVPKTEQGTMKLWLNMPDGILVELDNSEDIHDLSWWGLDDGSELVMFT' A
#
# COMPACT_ATOMS: atom_id res chain seq x y z
N MET A 1 6.27 10.89 2.60
CA MET A 1 4.80 10.71 2.66
C MET A 1 4.58 9.41 3.38
N SER A 2 3.76 9.40 4.43
CA SER A 2 3.56 8.19 5.22
C SER A 2 2.76 7.14 4.45
N MET A 3 2.98 5.88 4.81
CA MET A 3 2.22 4.77 4.25
C MET A 3 0.71 4.94 4.49
N ARG A 4 0.32 5.44 5.67
CA ARG A 4 -1.07 5.79 5.97
C ARG A 4 -1.68 6.76 4.96
N ALA A 5 -0.98 7.85 4.66
CA ALA A 5 -1.46 8.85 3.70
C ALA A 5 -1.54 8.26 2.28
N PHE A 6 -0.60 7.40 1.92
CA PHE A 6 -0.58 6.70 0.65
C PHE A 6 -1.76 5.73 0.51
N ARG A 7 -2.05 4.89 1.52
CA ARG A 7 -3.23 4.01 1.54
C ARG A 7 -4.53 4.77 1.32
N LEU A 8 -4.71 5.90 1.99
CA LEU A 8 -5.89 6.74 1.81
C LEU A 8 -6.00 7.30 0.38
N LYS A 9 -4.86 7.64 -0.24
CA LYS A 9 -4.83 8.04 -1.65
C LYS A 9 -5.20 6.87 -2.58
N VAL A 10 -4.65 5.68 -2.35
CA VAL A 10 -4.99 4.47 -3.11
C VAL A 10 -6.48 4.16 -3.01
N ALA A 11 -7.02 4.10 -1.78
CA ALA A 11 -8.44 3.88 -1.53
C ALA A 11 -9.32 4.93 -2.25
N LYS A 12 -8.91 6.20 -2.24
CA LYS A 12 -9.62 7.28 -2.95
C LYS A 12 -9.55 7.10 -4.47
N SER A 13 -8.40 6.73 -5.03
CA SER A 13 -8.19 6.53 -6.47
C SER A 13 -9.04 5.37 -7.00
N PHE A 14 -9.13 4.27 -6.25
CA PHE A 14 -9.95 3.11 -6.62
C PHE A 14 -11.39 3.17 -6.11
N LYS A 15 -11.79 4.28 -5.47
CA LYS A 15 -13.14 4.50 -4.92
C LYS A 15 -13.57 3.40 -3.93
N VAL A 16 -12.64 2.90 -3.12
CA VAL A 16 -12.90 1.88 -2.10
C VAL A 16 -13.87 2.44 -1.05
N PRO A 17 -15.02 1.78 -0.79
CA PRO A 17 -15.98 2.19 0.23
C PRO A 17 -15.34 2.33 1.60
N LYS A 18 -15.73 3.34 2.39
CA LYS A 18 -15.18 3.56 3.74
C LYS A 18 -15.29 2.33 4.66
N THR A 19 -16.33 1.52 4.46
CA THR A 19 -16.55 0.26 5.19
C THR A 19 -15.52 -0.82 4.88
N GLU A 20 -14.90 -0.77 3.70
CA GLU A 20 -13.92 -1.76 3.21
C GLU A 20 -12.48 -1.25 3.32
N GLN A 21 -12.27 0.04 3.62
CA GLN A 21 -10.92 0.61 3.76
C GLN A 21 -10.10 -0.04 4.87
N GLY A 22 -10.75 -0.60 5.90
CA GLY A 22 -10.07 -1.34 6.98
C GLY A 22 -9.60 -2.74 6.59
N THR A 23 -10.18 -3.35 5.55
CA THR A 23 -9.78 -4.68 5.04
C THR A 23 -8.81 -4.59 3.88
N MET A 24 -8.62 -3.39 3.31
CA MET A 24 -7.71 -3.14 2.21
C MET A 24 -6.27 -3.51 2.58
N LYS A 25 -5.69 -4.42 1.80
CA LYS A 25 -4.29 -4.84 1.88
C LYS A 25 -3.53 -4.37 0.66
N LEU A 26 -2.29 -3.95 0.87
CA LEU A 26 -1.35 -3.58 -0.20
C LEU A 26 -0.18 -4.53 -0.18
N TRP A 27 0.25 -4.93 -1.37
CA TRP A 27 1.36 -5.85 -1.57
C TRP A 27 2.33 -5.21 -2.56
N LEU A 28 3.62 -5.21 -2.22
CA LEU A 28 4.69 -4.79 -3.12
C LEU A 28 5.09 -5.97 -4.00
N ASN A 29 5.10 -5.77 -5.31
CA ASN A 29 5.64 -6.72 -6.27
C ASN A 29 7.16 -6.52 -6.35
N MET A 30 7.90 -7.52 -5.88
CA MET A 30 9.36 -7.53 -5.93
C MET A 30 9.86 -7.93 -7.33
N PRO A 31 11.10 -7.61 -7.71
CA PRO A 31 11.63 -7.94 -9.04
C PRO A 31 11.65 -9.43 -9.40
N ASP A 32 11.63 -10.31 -8.39
CA ASP A 32 11.55 -11.77 -8.53
C ASP A 32 10.10 -12.30 -8.61
N GLY A 33 9.11 -11.41 -8.61
CA GLY A 33 7.69 -11.73 -8.65
C GLY A 33 7.10 -12.11 -7.28
N ILE A 34 7.88 -12.02 -6.20
CA ILE A 34 7.38 -12.25 -4.85
C ILE A 34 6.54 -11.05 -4.41
N LEU A 35 5.37 -11.33 -3.84
CA LEU A 35 4.53 -10.31 -3.22
C LEU A 35 4.84 -10.21 -1.73
N VAL A 36 5.16 -9.01 -1.28
CA VAL A 36 5.39 -8.72 0.15
C VAL A 36 4.25 -7.84 0.67
N GLU A 37 3.55 -8.32 1.70
CA GLU A 37 2.49 -7.53 2.34
C GLU A 37 3.11 -6.31 3.01
N LEU A 38 2.56 -5.14 2.71
CA LEU A 38 2.89 -3.92 3.42
C LEU A 38 2.04 -3.90 4.68
N ASP A 39 2.64 -4.11 5.84
CA ASP A 39 1.91 -4.20 7.10
C ASP A 39 1.26 -2.86 7.45
N ASN A 40 -0.01 -2.92 7.87
CA ASN A 40 -0.78 -1.77 8.34
C ASN A 40 -0.30 -1.29 9.72
N SER A 41 0.36 -2.15 10.51
CA SER A 41 0.84 -1.80 11.86
C SER A 41 2.02 -0.81 11.84
N GLU A 42 2.77 -0.81 10.73
CA GLU A 42 3.98 0.00 10.50
C GLU A 42 3.70 1.25 9.62
N ASP A 43 2.44 1.70 9.60
CA ASP A 43 1.94 2.82 8.78
C ASP A 43 2.55 4.20 9.14
N ILE A 44 3.30 4.26 10.25
CA ILE A 44 4.02 5.46 10.71
C ILE A 44 5.20 5.81 9.81
N HIS A 45 5.74 4.81 9.09
CA HIS A 45 6.90 4.99 8.25
C HIS A 45 6.55 5.63 6.91
N ASP A 46 7.51 6.39 6.38
CA ASP A 46 7.43 6.97 5.04
C ASP A 46 7.65 5.90 3.96
N LEU A 47 7.16 6.16 2.74
CA LEU A 47 7.30 5.25 1.59
C LEU A 47 8.73 4.76 1.32
N SER A 48 9.73 5.63 1.53
CA SER A 48 11.14 5.28 1.31
C SER A 48 11.68 4.26 2.32
N TRP A 49 11.11 4.17 3.52
CA TRP A 49 11.46 3.13 4.49
C TRP A 49 11.06 1.74 4.00
N TRP A 50 9.96 1.67 3.25
CA TRP A 50 9.47 0.46 2.59
C TRP A 50 10.18 0.16 1.26
N GLY A 51 11.10 1.02 0.81
CA GLY A 51 11.75 0.89 -0.50
C GLY A 51 10.81 1.14 -1.69
N LEU A 52 9.75 1.92 -1.49
CA LEU A 52 8.85 2.32 -2.57
C LEU A 52 9.40 3.54 -3.30
N ASP A 53 9.74 3.32 -4.56
CA ASP A 53 10.30 4.31 -5.47
C ASP A 53 9.45 4.44 -6.73
N ASP A 54 9.78 5.41 -7.58
CA ASP A 54 9.12 5.56 -8.87
C ASP A 54 9.30 4.29 -9.73
N GLY A 55 8.17 3.75 -10.21
CA GLY A 55 8.15 2.50 -10.95
C GLY A 55 7.90 1.25 -10.09
N SER A 56 7.81 1.37 -8.76
CA SER A 56 7.36 0.26 -7.91
C SER A 56 5.94 -0.18 -8.29
N GLU A 57 5.75 -1.49 -8.40
CA GLU A 57 4.46 -2.10 -8.70
C GLU A 57 3.78 -2.58 -7.42
N LEU A 58 2.50 -2.21 -7.27
CA LEU A 58 1.71 -2.51 -6.09
C LEU A 58 0.42 -3.22 -6.49
N VAL A 59 0.04 -4.22 -5.72
CA VAL A 59 -1.23 -4.93 -5.86
C VAL A 59 -2.11 -4.65 -4.64
N MET A 60 -3.38 -4.36 -4.89
CA MET A 60 -4.37 -4.11 -3.85
C MET A 60 -5.36 -5.28 -3.80
N PHE A 61 -5.67 -5.75 -2.59
CA PHE A 61 -6.75 -6.70 -2.33
C PHE A 61 -7.71 -6.10 -1.30
N THR A 62 -9.01 -6.27 -1.51
CA THR A 62 -10.10 -5.75 -0.68
C THR A 62 -10.93 -6.86 -0.06
#